data_AF-A0A7W7SDH2-F1
#
_entry.id   AF-A0A7W7SDH2-F1
#
_cell.length_a   1.000
_cell.length_b   1.000
_cell.length_c   1.000
_cell.angle_alpha   90.00
_cell.angle_beta   90.00
_cell.angle_gamma   90.00
#
_symmetry.space_group_name_H-M   'P 1'
#
loop_
_entity.id
_entity.type
_entity.pdbx_description
1 polymer ?
#
loop_
_entity_poly.entity_id
_entity_poly.type
_entity_poly.pdbx_seq_one_letter_code
_entity_poly.pdbx_strand_id
1 'polypeptide(L)'
;MTIWFEQRVIGAYRTALLHDRGAATAECRGQLRLERHLMDCLLECVTDLGPLGGGAFGLRSATAGPACLHLVVEPSLLGHLLHRLCPAVLTAGSDERLAGVPGLRLTEDRPDRVELRHRDGHGRLVLHPDRAGRLARCDWDDDFAAVYTSGDGRCSCLASAPHHDHHRLRHAPELHPAEWRALRRPGDSADDAIASRELRRAARQLPGVPNAHRPQAN
;
A
#
# COMPACT_ATOMS: atom_id res chain seq x y z
N MET A 1 1.56 -16.03 -27.71
CA MET A 1 3.00 -15.85 -27.39
C MET A 1 3.11 -15.10 -26.05
N THR A 2 2.41 -15.59 -25.02
CA THR A 2 1.99 -14.77 -23.86
C THR A 2 2.26 -15.48 -22.51
N ILE A 3 2.46 -16.80 -22.56
CA ILE A 3 2.64 -17.67 -21.38
C ILE A 3 4.11 -17.71 -20.91
N TRP A 4 5.06 -17.24 -21.73
CA TRP A 4 6.49 -17.30 -21.44
C TRP A 4 7.00 -16.22 -20.47
N PHE A 5 6.21 -15.16 -20.23
CA PHE A 5 6.62 -14.05 -19.35
C PHE A 5 6.16 -14.26 -17.89
N GLU A 6 4.97 -14.85 -17.69
CA GLU A 6 4.41 -15.14 -16.36
C GLU A 6 5.26 -16.17 -15.57
N GLN A 7 5.79 -17.19 -16.25
CA GLN A 7 6.67 -18.17 -15.60
C GLN A 7 8.07 -17.63 -15.26
N ARG A 8 8.53 -16.55 -15.92
CA ARG A 8 9.82 -15.94 -15.61
C ARG A 8 9.77 -15.05 -14.37
N VAL A 9 8.64 -14.42 -14.07
CA VAL A 9 8.47 -13.60 -12.87
C VAL A 9 8.20 -14.50 -11.65
N ILE A 10 7.30 -15.49 -11.77
CA ILE A 10 7.03 -16.47 -10.71
C ILE A 10 8.22 -17.41 -10.47
N GLY A 11 9.00 -17.73 -11.52
CA GLY A 11 10.22 -18.54 -11.42
C GLY A 11 11.46 -17.77 -10.92
N ALA A 12 11.51 -16.44 -11.09
CA ALA A 12 12.63 -15.61 -10.62
C ALA A 12 12.61 -15.38 -9.10
N TYR A 13 11.46 -15.59 -8.43
CA TYR A 13 11.35 -15.60 -6.96
C TYR A 13 12.25 -16.66 -6.29
N ARG A 14 12.75 -17.66 -7.04
CA ARG A 14 13.54 -18.78 -6.48
C ARG A 14 15.03 -18.76 -6.76
N THR A 15 15.55 -17.91 -7.66
CA THR A 15 16.94 -18.06 -8.14
C THR A 15 17.63 -16.73 -8.48
N ALA A 16 17.85 -15.86 -7.49
CA ALA A 16 18.77 -14.73 -7.67
C ALA A 16 19.37 -14.23 -6.33
N LEU A 17 20.11 -15.10 -5.65
CA LEU A 17 21.23 -14.69 -4.81
C LEU A 17 22.46 -14.66 -5.70
N LEU A 18 23.05 -13.47 -5.89
CA LEU A 18 24.49 -13.22 -5.80
C LEU A 18 24.82 -11.84 -6.38
N HIS A 19 25.55 -11.08 -5.56
CA HIS A 19 26.29 -9.85 -5.86
C HIS A 19 25.49 -8.60 -6.25
N ASP A 20 25.38 -7.68 -5.28
CA ASP A 20 26.10 -6.41 -5.41
C ASP A 20 26.33 -5.77 -4.03
N ARG A 21 27.57 -5.36 -3.75
CA ARG A 21 27.98 -4.66 -2.52
C ARG A 21 28.47 -3.27 -2.96
N GLY A 22 27.64 -2.25 -2.77
CA GLY A 22 28.03 -0.85 -3.02
C GLY A 22 27.14 0.12 -2.27
N ALA A 23 27.73 0.85 -1.31
CA ALA A 23 27.17 1.95 -0.51
C ALA A 23 25.90 1.62 0.32
N ALA A 24 26.10 1.19 1.57
CA ALA A 24 25.01 1.04 2.54
C ALA A 24 24.48 2.41 2.99
N THR A 25 23.62 3.02 2.18
CA THR A 25 22.56 3.86 2.75
C THR A 25 21.71 2.93 3.59
N ALA A 26 21.70 3.11 4.92
CA ALA A 26 20.90 2.27 5.80
C ALA A 26 19.45 2.25 5.28
N GLU A 27 19.01 1.11 4.75
CA GLU A 27 17.67 0.97 4.16
C GLU A 27 16.64 1.24 5.26
N CYS A 28 15.70 2.15 4.99
CA CYS A 28 14.67 2.50 5.94
C CYS A 28 13.78 1.29 6.21
N ARG A 29 13.85 0.68 7.40
CA ARG A 29 13.07 -0.52 7.75
C ARG A 29 11.55 -0.34 7.56
N GLY A 30 11.02 0.85 7.84
CA GLY A 30 9.61 1.18 7.56
C GLY A 30 9.29 1.14 6.07
N GLN A 31 10.21 1.62 5.22
CA GLN A 31 10.06 1.55 3.77
C GLN A 31 10.15 0.10 3.26
N LEU A 32 11.08 -0.71 3.78
CA LEU A 32 11.19 -2.12 3.37
C LEU A 32 9.89 -2.89 3.65
N ARG A 33 9.33 -2.73 4.86
CA ARG A 33 8.04 -3.34 5.23
C ARG A 33 6.89 -2.86 4.36
N LEU A 34 6.82 -1.55 4.10
CA LEU A 34 5.79 -0.99 3.21
C LEU A 34 5.90 -1.57 1.79
N GLU A 35 7.12 -1.70 1.26
CA GLU A 35 7.36 -2.28 -0.05
C GLU A 35 7.08 -3.78 -0.10
N ARG A 36 7.30 -4.52 1.00
CA ARG A 36 6.89 -5.92 1.14
C ARG A 36 5.37 -6.06 1.02
N HIS A 37 4.62 -5.29 1.82
CA HIS A 37 3.15 -5.30 1.78
C HIS A 37 2.60 -4.90 0.41
N LEU A 38 3.19 -3.86 -0.20
CA LEU A 38 2.81 -3.47 -1.56
C LEU A 38 3.07 -4.60 -2.56
N MET A 39 4.21 -5.28 -2.49
CA MET A 39 4.49 -6.42 -3.36
C MET A 39 3.45 -7.53 -3.16
N ASP A 40 3.10 -7.87 -1.93
CA ASP A 40 2.05 -8.87 -1.64
C ASP A 40 0.70 -8.45 -2.26
N CYS A 41 0.31 -7.18 -2.13
CA CYS A 41 -0.92 -6.67 -2.74
C CYS A 41 -0.89 -6.77 -4.28
N LEU A 42 0.24 -6.47 -4.89
CA LEU A 42 0.39 -6.55 -6.35
C LEU A 42 0.30 -8.00 -6.85
N LEU A 43 0.89 -8.94 -6.12
CA LEU A 43 0.82 -10.38 -6.43
C LEU A 43 -0.59 -10.94 -6.25
N GLU A 44 -1.28 -10.56 -5.17
CA GLU A 44 -2.69 -10.89 -4.96
C GLU A 44 -3.56 -10.35 -6.10
N CYS A 45 -3.38 -9.08 -6.48
CA CYS A 45 -4.11 -8.48 -7.60
C CYS A 45 -3.97 -9.26 -8.90
N VAL A 46 -2.74 -9.66 -9.25
CA VAL A 46 -2.50 -10.46 -10.47
C VAL A 46 -3.14 -11.84 -10.37
N THR A 47 -3.16 -12.43 -9.17
CA THR A 47 -3.77 -13.75 -8.94
C THR A 47 -5.29 -13.68 -9.05
N ASP A 48 -5.91 -12.65 -8.48
CA ASP A 48 -7.37 -12.53 -8.39
C ASP A 48 -8.01 -11.95 -9.67
N LEU A 49 -7.35 -10.98 -10.30
CA LEU A 49 -7.90 -10.22 -11.42
C LEU A 49 -7.29 -10.60 -12.78
N GLY A 50 -6.21 -11.39 -12.78
CA GLY A 50 -5.43 -11.69 -13.96
C GLY A 50 -4.54 -10.52 -14.41
N PRO A 51 -3.92 -10.61 -15.60
CA PRO A 51 -3.00 -9.58 -16.10
C PRO A 51 -3.75 -8.27 -16.36
N LEU A 52 -3.31 -7.21 -15.68
CA LEU A 52 -3.75 -5.83 -15.89
C LEU A 52 -3.14 -5.26 -17.19
N GLY A 53 -3.90 -4.40 -17.89
CA GLY A 53 -3.68 -4.08 -19.31
C GLY A 53 -2.45 -3.22 -19.62
N GLY A 54 -1.83 -2.62 -18.60
CA GLY A 54 -0.76 -1.62 -18.74
C GLY A 54 0.36 -1.79 -17.71
N GLY A 55 1.53 -2.22 -18.19
CA GLY A 55 2.76 -2.26 -17.41
C GLY A 55 2.92 -3.49 -16.51
N ALA A 56 3.94 -3.48 -15.65
CA ALA A 56 4.21 -4.57 -14.71
C ALA A 56 3.24 -4.45 -13.51
N PHE A 57 2.40 -5.45 -13.27
CA PHE A 57 1.43 -5.47 -12.17
C PHE A 57 0.41 -4.30 -12.20
N GLY A 58 0.07 -3.74 -13.37
CA GLY A 58 -0.78 -2.54 -13.46
C GLY A 58 -0.08 -1.24 -13.02
N LEU A 59 1.25 -1.26 -12.85
CA LEU A 59 2.08 -0.09 -12.62
C LEU A 59 2.49 0.52 -13.96
N ARG A 60 2.14 1.79 -14.19
CA ARG A 60 2.42 2.52 -15.44
C ARG A 60 3.71 3.34 -15.36
N SER A 61 4.04 3.84 -14.18
CA SER A 61 5.28 4.60 -13.93
C SER A 61 5.68 4.48 -12.47
N ALA A 62 6.98 4.53 -12.19
CA ALA A 62 7.49 4.46 -10.83
C ALA A 62 8.74 5.32 -10.63
N THR A 63 8.90 5.86 -9.43
CA THR A 63 10.14 6.54 -9.01
C THR A 63 10.39 6.25 -7.54
N ALA A 64 11.55 5.64 -7.25
CA ALA A 64 11.93 5.24 -5.91
C ALA A 64 13.01 6.17 -5.36
N GLY A 65 12.77 6.68 -4.15
CA GLY A 65 13.79 7.33 -3.32
C GLY A 65 14.29 6.40 -2.20
N PRO A 66 15.19 6.88 -1.33
CA PRO A 66 15.72 6.08 -0.21
C PRO A 66 14.66 5.65 0.82
N ALA A 67 13.61 6.46 0.99
CA ALA A 67 12.53 6.22 1.95
C ALA A 67 11.13 6.53 1.38
N CYS A 68 10.99 6.54 0.06
CA CYS A 68 9.71 6.73 -0.59
C CYS A 68 9.62 5.97 -1.92
N LEU A 69 8.39 5.66 -2.31
CA LEU A 69 8.06 5.10 -3.61
C LEU A 69 6.88 5.89 -4.19
N HIS A 70 7.05 6.38 -5.42
CA HIS A 70 6.02 7.11 -6.15
C HIS A 70 5.54 6.25 -7.30
N LEU A 71 4.23 6.09 -7.46
CA LEU A 71 3.62 5.23 -8.46
C LEU A 71 2.53 5.98 -9.23
N VAL A 72 2.48 5.72 -10.54
CA VAL A 72 1.27 5.90 -11.34
C VAL A 72 0.72 4.51 -11.59
N VAL A 73 -0.48 4.24 -11.10
CA VAL A 73 -1.14 2.93 -11.16
C VAL A 73 -2.34 2.98 -12.08
N GLU A 74 -2.77 1.83 -12.61
CA GLU A 74 -4.07 1.74 -13.27
C GLU A 74 -5.22 2.07 -12.31
N PRO A 75 -6.34 2.62 -12.84
CA PRO A 75 -7.50 2.97 -12.01
C PRO A 75 -8.06 1.80 -11.19
N SER A 76 -8.14 0.60 -11.79
CA SER A 76 -8.61 -0.63 -11.13
C SER A 76 -7.72 -1.05 -9.96
N LEU A 77 -6.42 -0.81 -10.06
CA LEU A 77 -5.45 -1.13 -9.02
C LEU A 77 -5.49 -0.14 -7.85
N LEU A 78 -5.82 1.12 -8.10
CA LEU A 78 -5.80 2.17 -7.08
C LEU A 78 -6.71 1.84 -5.89
N GLY A 79 -7.99 1.53 -6.15
CA GLY A 79 -8.95 1.19 -5.09
C GLY A 79 -8.52 -0.06 -4.32
N HIS A 80 -7.99 -1.07 -5.02
CA HIS A 80 -7.48 -2.28 -4.38
C HIS A 80 -6.30 -1.98 -3.45
N LEU A 81 -5.31 -1.19 -3.90
CA LEU A 81 -4.18 -0.80 -3.06
C LEU A 81 -4.62 -0.01 -1.83
N LEU A 82 -5.56 0.94 -1.98
CA LEU A 82 -6.07 1.69 -0.84
C LEU A 82 -6.80 0.78 0.15
N HIS A 83 -7.60 -0.16 -0.34
CA HIS A 83 -8.30 -1.14 0.48
C HIS A 83 -7.34 -2.06 1.25
N ARG A 84 -6.28 -2.56 0.59
CA ARG A 84 -5.35 -3.51 1.18
C ARG A 84 -4.26 -2.86 2.03
N LEU A 85 -3.90 -1.61 1.78
CA LEU A 85 -2.82 -0.94 2.51
C LEU A 85 -3.32 -0.09 3.68
N CYS A 86 -4.47 0.57 3.54
CA CYS A 86 -5.00 1.41 4.61
C CYS A 86 -5.42 0.55 5.81
N PRO A 87 -4.95 0.87 7.03
CA PRO A 87 -5.33 0.09 8.19
C PRO A 87 -6.81 0.29 8.53
N ALA A 88 -7.46 -0.81 8.89
CA ALA A 88 -8.85 -0.84 9.34
C ALA A 88 -9.03 -1.93 10.41
N VAL A 89 -9.88 -1.66 11.40
CA VAL A 89 -10.36 -2.70 12.32
C VAL A 89 -11.62 -3.31 11.73
N LEU A 90 -11.57 -4.62 11.52
CA LEU A 90 -12.70 -5.43 11.12
C LEU A 90 -13.28 -6.08 12.39
N THR A 91 -14.56 -5.84 12.65
CA THR A 91 -15.29 -6.43 13.77
C THR A 91 -16.20 -7.54 13.24
N ALA A 92 -15.94 -8.79 13.63
CA ALA A 92 -16.85 -9.91 13.39
C ALA A 92 -17.25 -10.51 14.75
N GLY A 93 -18.40 -10.08 15.28
CA GLY A 93 -18.81 -10.44 16.64
C GLY A 93 -17.94 -9.76 17.69
N SER A 94 -17.39 -10.52 18.65
CA SER A 94 -16.50 -10.01 19.69
C SER A 94 -15.02 -9.91 19.29
N ASP A 95 -14.66 -10.44 18.11
CA ASP A 95 -13.27 -10.50 17.67
C ASP A 95 -12.93 -9.32 16.76
N GLU A 96 -12.02 -8.48 17.24
CA GLU A 96 -11.38 -7.44 16.45
C GLU A 96 -10.19 -8.01 15.66
N ARG A 97 -10.24 -7.88 14.34
CA ARG A 97 -9.13 -8.21 13.45
C ARG A 97 -8.60 -6.96 12.78
N LEU A 98 -7.28 -6.83 12.70
CA LEU A 98 -6.65 -5.76 11.95
C LEU A 98 -6.46 -6.19 10.50
N ALA A 99 -6.91 -5.35 9.57
CA ALA A 99 -6.57 -5.41 8.16
C ALA A 99 -5.68 -4.21 7.79
N GLY A 100 -4.97 -4.32 6.66
CA GLY A 100 -4.08 -3.27 6.18
C GLY A 100 -2.70 -3.25 6.82
N VAL A 101 -1.92 -2.23 6.49
CA VAL A 101 -0.58 -2.01 7.04
C VAL A 101 -0.69 -1.21 8.34
N PRO A 102 -0.34 -1.80 9.50
CA PRO A 102 -0.44 -1.11 10.79
C PRO A 102 0.41 0.17 10.80
N GLY A 103 -0.13 1.27 11.32
CA GLY A 103 0.60 2.53 11.44
C GLY A 103 0.72 3.34 10.15
N LEU A 104 0.25 2.83 9.01
CA LEU A 104 0.16 3.61 7.77
C LEU A 104 -1.01 4.60 7.85
N ARG A 105 -0.80 5.84 7.42
CA ARG A 105 -1.80 6.91 7.47
C ARG A 105 -1.88 7.64 6.15
N LEU A 106 -3.08 8.10 5.82
CA LEU A 106 -3.30 9.00 4.70
C LEU A 106 -2.93 10.42 5.16
N THR A 107 -1.78 10.91 4.72
CA THR A 107 -1.26 12.23 5.12
C THR A 107 -1.51 13.31 4.09
N GLU A 108 -1.73 12.92 2.82
CA GLU A 108 -2.19 13.82 1.79
C GLU A 108 -3.26 13.13 0.97
N ASP A 109 -4.40 13.81 0.85
CA ASP A 109 -5.56 13.36 0.14
C ASP A 109 -6.00 14.46 -0.83
N ARG A 110 -5.43 14.45 -2.04
CA ARG A 110 -5.80 15.35 -3.11
C ARG A 110 -6.28 14.56 -4.33
N PRO A 111 -7.05 15.21 -5.23
CA PRO A 111 -7.51 14.56 -6.44
C PRO A 111 -6.35 13.96 -7.23
N ASP A 112 -5.24 14.66 -7.39
CA ASP A 112 -4.08 14.24 -8.20
C ASP A 112 -3.00 13.50 -7.41
N ARG A 113 -3.16 13.35 -6.09
CA ARG A 113 -2.12 12.83 -5.22
C ARG A 113 -2.66 12.20 -3.95
N VAL A 114 -2.30 10.94 -3.73
CA VAL A 114 -2.58 10.20 -2.49
C VAL A 114 -1.26 9.84 -1.83
N GLU A 115 -1.05 10.29 -0.60
CA GLU A 115 0.14 9.99 0.17
C GLU A 115 -0.18 9.15 1.40
N LEU A 116 0.38 7.96 1.42
CA LEU A 116 0.39 7.06 2.56
C LEU A 116 1.75 7.13 3.24
N ARG A 117 1.78 7.50 4.52
CA ARG A 117 3.01 7.60 5.30
C ARG A 117 2.85 6.87 6.62
N HIS A 118 3.91 6.19 7.03
CA HIS A 118 3.96 5.54 8.32
C HIS A 118 4.04 6.59 9.44
N ARG A 119 3.28 6.39 10.54
CA ARG A 119 3.16 7.36 11.65
C ARG A 119 4.50 7.70 12.30
N ASP A 120 5.40 6.73 12.40
CA ASP A 120 6.76 6.91 12.94
C ASP A 120 7.68 7.71 12.00
N GLY A 121 7.16 8.16 10.86
CA GLY A 121 7.87 8.93 9.86
C GLY A 121 8.68 8.07 8.88
N HIS A 122 8.66 6.74 9.02
CA HIS A 122 9.47 5.82 8.24
C HIS A 122 8.69 5.16 7.09
N GLY A 123 9.02 5.56 5.87
CA GLY A 123 8.44 4.98 4.68
C GLY A 123 7.20 5.73 4.20
N ARG A 124 7.10 5.83 2.87
CA ARG A 124 6.15 6.69 2.18
C ARG A 124 5.80 6.09 0.83
N LEU A 125 4.51 5.95 0.56
CA LEU A 125 3.97 5.59 -0.74
C LEU A 125 3.15 6.76 -1.27
N VAL A 126 3.46 7.21 -2.48
CA VAL A 126 2.73 8.30 -3.14
C VAL A 126 2.13 7.77 -4.43
N LEU A 127 0.81 7.80 -4.52
CA LEU A 127 0.08 7.43 -5.72
C LEU A 127 -0.31 8.71 -6.47
N HIS A 128 -0.05 8.74 -7.77
CA HIS A 128 -0.35 9.87 -8.66
C HIS A 128 -1.46 9.46 -9.63
N PRO A 129 -2.74 9.53 -9.22
CA PRO A 129 -3.87 9.19 -10.08
C PRO A 129 -4.01 10.16 -11.25
N ASP A 130 -4.16 9.61 -12.45
CA ASP A 130 -4.68 10.34 -13.60
C ASP A 130 -6.20 10.56 -13.46
N ARG A 131 -6.83 11.19 -14.45
CA ARG A 131 -8.28 11.46 -14.42
C ARG A 131 -9.13 10.21 -14.18
N ALA A 132 -8.78 9.08 -14.79
CA ALA A 132 -9.53 7.84 -14.62
C ALA A 132 -9.32 7.26 -13.22
N GLY A 133 -8.09 7.31 -12.70
CA GLY A 133 -7.78 6.93 -11.33
C GLY A 133 -8.54 7.76 -10.30
N ARG A 134 -8.73 9.06 -10.55
CA ARG A 134 -9.54 9.93 -9.67
C ARG A 134 -10.98 9.49 -9.57
N LEU A 135 -11.60 9.15 -10.70
CA LEU A 135 -12.99 8.69 -10.72
C LEU A 135 -13.12 7.34 -10.01
N ALA A 136 -12.26 6.38 -10.35
CA ALA A 136 -12.23 5.06 -9.70
C ALA A 136 -12.00 5.16 -8.19
N ARG A 137 -11.26 6.19 -7.75
CA ARG A 137 -11.07 6.48 -6.33
C ARG A 137 -12.36 6.98 -5.67
N CYS A 138 -13.08 7.91 -6.29
CA CYS A 138 -14.36 8.37 -5.78
C CYS A 138 -15.35 7.20 -5.65
N ASP A 139 -15.45 6.37 -6.70
CA ASP A 139 -16.29 5.17 -6.69
C ASP A 139 -15.90 4.23 -5.53
N TRP A 140 -14.60 4.03 -5.30
CA TRP A 140 -14.10 3.25 -4.17
C TRP A 140 -14.42 3.87 -2.80
N ASP A 141 -14.28 5.20 -2.65
CA ASP A 141 -14.61 5.88 -1.39
C ASP A 141 -16.11 5.73 -1.05
N ASP A 142 -16.97 5.78 -2.07
CA ASP A 142 -18.41 5.54 -1.95
C ASP A 142 -18.72 4.08 -1.59
N ASP A 143 -18.11 3.10 -2.26
CA ASP A 143 -18.25 1.67 -1.96
C ASP A 143 -17.72 1.33 -0.56
N PHE A 144 -16.57 1.89 -0.18
CA PHE A 144 -16.00 1.73 1.15
C PHE A 144 -16.92 2.32 2.22
N ALA A 145 -17.49 3.51 1.97
CA ALA A 145 -18.47 4.10 2.86
C ALA A 145 -19.73 3.21 2.97
N ALA A 146 -20.21 2.64 1.87
CA ALA A 146 -21.33 1.70 1.92
C ALA A 146 -20.99 0.48 2.79
N VAL A 147 -19.89 -0.23 2.54
CA VAL A 147 -19.56 -1.48 3.26
C VAL A 147 -19.24 -1.25 4.75
N TYR A 148 -18.55 -0.17 5.08
CA TYR A 148 -18.00 0.05 6.42
C TYR A 148 -18.76 1.08 7.26
N THR A 149 -19.77 1.75 6.69
CA THR A 149 -20.59 2.75 7.40
C THR A 149 -22.07 2.36 7.47
N SER A 150 -22.54 1.37 6.69
CA SER A 150 -23.94 0.90 6.70
C SER A 150 -24.24 -0.26 7.66
N GLY A 151 -23.27 -0.66 8.48
CA GLY A 151 -23.61 -1.38 9.72
C GLY A 151 -24.41 -0.42 10.59
N ASP A 152 -25.73 -0.66 10.72
CA ASP A 152 -26.63 0.01 11.67
C ASP A 152 -25.83 0.48 12.88
N GLY A 153 -25.96 1.75 13.27
CA GLY A 153 -25.34 2.39 14.44
C GLY A 153 -25.65 1.68 15.76
N ARG A 154 -25.18 0.44 15.86
CA ARG A 154 -25.38 -0.63 16.82
C ARG A 154 -24.17 -1.57 16.74
N CYS A 155 -22.98 -1.03 16.51
CA CYS A 155 -21.83 -1.65 17.12
C CYS A 155 -22.04 -1.51 18.64
N SER A 156 -22.10 -2.62 19.37
CA SER A 156 -22.44 -2.66 20.81
C SER A 156 -21.42 -1.96 21.72
N CYS A 157 -20.42 -1.28 21.14
CA CYS A 157 -19.55 -0.32 21.83
C CYS A 157 -20.22 1.04 22.08
N LEU A 158 -21.45 1.27 21.61
CA LEU A 158 -22.16 2.56 21.66
C LEU A 158 -22.71 3.01 23.03
N ALA A 159 -22.23 2.46 24.15
CA ALA A 159 -22.61 2.96 25.47
C ALA A 159 -21.63 4.01 26.03
N SER A 160 -20.50 4.30 25.37
CA SER A 160 -19.55 5.30 25.86
C SER A 160 -18.71 5.93 24.72
N ALA A 161 -19.05 7.17 24.36
CA ALA A 161 -18.28 8.08 23.48
C ALA A 161 -18.40 7.86 21.94
N PRO A 162 -18.09 8.88 21.11
CA PRO A 162 -18.49 8.93 19.70
C PRO A 162 -17.62 7.96 18.89
N HIS A 163 -18.20 6.83 18.48
CA HIS A 163 -17.49 5.69 17.90
C HIS A 163 -17.80 5.47 16.42
N HIS A 164 -17.96 6.55 15.65
CA HIS A 164 -18.09 6.47 14.19
C HIS A 164 -16.76 6.27 13.45
N ASP A 165 -15.61 6.41 14.12
CA ASP A 165 -14.29 6.49 13.46
C ASP A 165 -13.38 5.27 13.62
N HIS A 166 -13.79 4.23 14.37
CA HIS A 166 -12.92 3.06 14.66
C HIS A 166 -12.52 2.25 13.42
N HIS A 167 -13.30 2.34 12.35
CA HIS A 167 -13.02 1.62 11.10
C HIS A 167 -12.08 2.39 10.16
N ARG A 168 -11.82 3.68 10.41
CA ARG A 168 -11.03 4.55 9.52
C ARG A 168 -9.70 4.96 10.15
N LEU A 169 -8.91 3.96 10.57
CA LEU A 169 -7.59 4.19 11.18
C LEU A 169 -6.65 5.02 10.29
N ARG A 170 -6.86 5.01 8.97
CA ARG A 170 -6.09 5.81 7.99
C ARG A 170 -6.06 7.31 8.28
N HIS A 171 -7.06 7.88 8.96
CA HIS A 171 -7.11 9.29 9.35
C HIS A 171 -6.79 9.53 10.84
N ALA A 172 -6.70 8.46 11.64
CA ALA A 172 -6.50 8.59 13.08
C ALA A 172 -5.06 9.04 13.37
N PRO A 173 -4.85 10.11 14.16
CA PRO A 173 -3.50 10.55 14.53
C PRO A 173 -2.80 9.54 15.46
N GLU A 174 -3.60 8.72 16.15
CA GLU A 174 -3.13 7.74 17.13
C GLU A 174 -3.17 6.31 16.59
N LEU A 175 -2.44 5.41 17.25
CA LEU A 175 -2.40 3.99 16.93
C LEU A 175 -3.48 3.27 17.74
N HIS A 176 -4.30 2.46 17.06
CA HIS A 176 -5.25 1.58 17.73
C HIS A 176 -4.50 0.49 18.54
N PRO A 177 -5.05 -0.01 19.66
CA PRO A 177 -4.44 -1.12 20.40
C PRO A 177 -4.17 -2.37 19.57
N ALA A 178 -4.97 -2.64 18.53
CA ALA A 178 -4.72 -3.72 17.57
C ALA A 178 -3.45 -3.47 16.73
N GLU A 179 -3.21 -2.22 16.29
CA GLU A 179 -2.00 -1.84 15.55
C GLU A 179 -0.76 -1.97 16.43
N TRP A 180 -0.84 -1.54 17.70
CA TRP A 180 0.25 -1.71 18.67
C TRP A 180 0.67 -3.17 18.83
N ARG A 181 -0.31 -4.08 18.92
CA ARG A 181 -0.05 -5.52 19.02
C ARG A 181 0.63 -6.07 17.76
N ALA A 182 0.21 -5.61 16.58
CA ALA A 182 0.80 -6.02 15.31
C ALA A 182 2.24 -5.50 15.15
N LEU A 183 2.47 -4.21 15.43
CA LEU A 183 3.78 -3.55 15.28
C LEU A 183 4.85 -4.08 16.25
N ARG A 184 4.44 -4.66 17.39
CA ARG A 184 5.36 -5.29 18.36
C ARG A 184 5.84 -6.67 17.95
N ARG A 185 5.19 -7.32 16.97
CA ARG A 185 5.67 -8.61 16.47
C ARG A 185 6.94 -8.37 15.66
N PRO A 186 8.03 -9.11 15.92
CA PRO A 186 9.21 -9.03 15.07
C PRO A 186 8.81 -9.38 13.64
N GLY A 187 9.12 -8.49 12.70
CA GLY A 187 8.98 -8.75 11.28
C GLY A 187 10.25 -9.41 10.75
N ASP A 188 10.10 -10.33 9.80
CA ASP A 188 11.23 -11.01 9.16
C ASP A 188 11.94 -10.07 8.18
N SER A 189 12.99 -9.41 8.68
CA SER A 189 13.73 -8.38 7.92
C SER A 189 14.37 -8.86 6.62
N ALA A 190 14.59 -10.17 6.47
CA ALA A 190 15.19 -10.74 5.28
C ALA A 190 14.20 -10.75 4.09
N ASP A 191 12.97 -11.19 4.34
CA ASP A 191 11.91 -11.23 3.33
C ASP A 191 11.49 -9.83 2.91
N ASP A 192 11.42 -8.89 3.86
CA ASP A 192 11.19 -7.47 3.58
C ASP A 192 12.22 -6.91 2.59
N ALA A 193 13.51 -7.21 2.82
CA ALA A 193 14.59 -6.75 1.96
C ALA A 193 14.57 -7.42 0.57
N ILE A 194 14.20 -8.70 0.48
CA ILE A 194 14.05 -9.41 -0.81
C ILE A 194 12.94 -8.77 -1.62
N ALA A 195 11.73 -8.66 -1.05
CA ALA A 195 10.59 -8.11 -1.76
C ALA A 195 10.79 -6.63 -2.15
N SER A 196 11.41 -5.84 -1.28
CA SER A 196 11.79 -4.45 -1.59
C SER A 196 12.74 -4.39 -2.78
N ARG A 197 13.80 -5.22 -2.81
CA ARG A 197 14.74 -5.26 -3.94
C ARG A 197 14.05 -5.62 -5.25
N GLU A 198 13.15 -6.58 -5.22
CA GLU A 198 12.38 -7.01 -6.40
C GLU A 198 11.45 -5.89 -6.88
N LEU A 199 10.69 -5.27 -5.96
CA LEU A 199 9.80 -4.17 -6.30
C LEU A 199 10.60 -3.00 -6.89
N ARG A 200 11.73 -2.65 -6.28
CA ARG A 200 12.62 -1.58 -6.78
C ARG A 200 13.28 -1.96 -8.10
N ARG A 201 13.55 -3.24 -8.35
CA ARG A 201 14.03 -3.72 -9.66
C ARG A 201 12.94 -3.56 -10.72
N ALA A 202 11.71 -3.95 -10.44
CA ALA A 202 10.57 -3.77 -11.34
C ALA A 202 10.30 -2.28 -11.60
N ALA A 203 10.29 -1.45 -10.56
CA ALA A 203 10.09 0.00 -10.66
C ALA A 203 11.13 0.68 -11.56
N ARG A 204 12.39 0.23 -11.54
CA ARG A 204 13.46 0.76 -12.43
C ARG A 204 13.25 0.45 -13.91
N GLN A 205 12.40 -0.52 -14.25
CA GLN A 205 12.06 -0.83 -15.63
C GLN A 205 10.87 -0.02 -16.15
N LEU A 206 10.21 0.76 -15.28
CA LEU A 206 9.07 1.60 -15.63
C LEU A 206 9.54 3.03 -15.96
N PRO A 207 8.77 3.77 -16.76
CA PRO A 207 8.96 5.20 -16.90
C PRO A 207 8.95 5.91 -15.54
N GLY A 208 9.76 6.97 -15.42
CA GLY A 208 9.78 7.81 -14.21
C GLY A 208 8.46 8.56 -14.02
N VAL A 209 8.07 8.78 -12.76
CA VAL A 209 6.93 9.64 -12.43
C VAL A 209 7.36 11.10 -12.56
N PRO A 210 6.71 11.91 -13.43
CA PRO A 210 7.05 13.32 -13.58
C PRO A 210 6.88 14.07 -12.25
N ASN A 211 7.84 14.93 -11.91
CA ASN A 211 7.83 15.75 -10.69
C ASN A 211 7.72 14.96 -9.36
N ALA A 212 8.10 13.68 -9.33
CA ALA A 212 7.96 12.80 -8.15
C ALA A 212 8.47 13.44 -6.83
N HIS A 213 9.61 14.12 -6.88
CA HIS A 213 10.25 14.73 -5.71
C HIS A 213 10.18 16.26 -5.70
N ARG A 214 9.39 16.87 -6.57
CA ARG A 214 9.29 18.33 -6.60
C ARG A 214 8.61 18.79 -5.30
N PRO A 215 9.25 19.63 -4.48
CA PRO A 215 8.59 20.23 -3.33
C PRO A 215 7.39 21.04 -3.86
N GLN A 216 6.25 20.90 -3.22
CA GLN A 216 5.07 21.65 -3.62
C GLN A 216 5.32 23.14 -3.37
N ALA A 217 4.99 23.98 -4.36
CA ALA A 217 4.83 25.40 -4.10
C ALA A 217 3.59 25.54 -3.21
N ASN A 218 3.76 26.18 -2.05
CA ASN A 218 2.66 26.56 -1.16
C ASN A 218 1.69 27.52 -1.85
#